data_AF-A0A6G1S632-F1
#
_entry.id   AF-A0A6G1S632-F1
#
_cell.length_a   1.000
_cell.length_b   1.000
_cell.length_c   1.000
_cell.angle_alpha   90.00
_cell.angle_beta   90.00
_cell.angle_gamma   90.00
#
_symmetry.space_group_name_H-M   'P 1'
#
loop_
_entity.id
_entity.type
_entity.pdbx_description
1 polymer ?
#
loop_
_entity_poly.entity_id
_entity_poly.type
_entity_poly.pdbx_seq_one_letter_code
_entity_poly.pdbx_strand_id
1 'polypeptide(L)'
;LEKTAFGEWLKPVDELEVRVGVHDLNNDGEDQLVKIAGVLIHEKYNATTNSHDIAILKTESPIEFNLTDDERGLVRIVYLPHQGDDDIDKWPLTLAGWCAYYDIRSGVEPPKPTP
;
A
#
# COMPACT_ATOMS: atom_id res chain seq x y z
N LEU A 1 4.86 -14.32 17.91
CA LEU A 1 4.78 -13.40 16.77
C LEU A 1 5.37 -12.09 17.26
N GLU A 2 6.68 -11.91 17.08
CA GLU A 2 7.38 -10.73 17.60
C GLU A 2 6.94 -9.50 16.83
N LYS A 3 6.49 -8.50 17.60
CA LYS A 3 5.98 -7.22 17.15
C LYS A 3 7.14 -6.28 16.80
N THR A 4 7.91 -6.52 15.74
CA THR A 4 8.72 -5.48 15.05
C THR A 4 9.57 -6.10 13.96
N ALA A 5 9.35 -5.66 12.73
CA ALA A 5 10.37 -5.56 11.68
C ALA A 5 9.82 -4.55 10.64
N PHE A 6 10.62 -4.09 9.68
CA PHE A 6 10.58 -2.79 8.99
C PHE A 6 11.08 -1.72 9.97
N GLY A 7 12.41 -1.57 9.93
CA GLY A 7 13.25 -1.07 11.01
C GLY A 7 12.78 0.25 11.61
N GLU A 8 12.82 0.31 12.95
CA GLU A 8 12.78 1.47 13.87
C GLU A 8 11.80 2.65 13.62
N TRP A 9 11.08 2.66 12.50
CA TRP A 9 10.28 3.77 11.98
C TRP A 9 8.84 3.35 11.66
N LEU A 10 8.52 2.05 11.70
CA LEU A 10 7.13 1.64 11.66
C LEU A 10 6.46 1.92 13.00
N LYS A 11 5.27 2.50 12.90
CA LYS A 11 4.34 2.55 14.01
C LYS A 11 4.06 1.13 14.53
N PRO A 12 3.78 0.97 15.83
CA PRO A 12 3.26 -0.27 16.38
C PRO A 12 2.11 -0.84 15.53
N VAL A 13 2.00 -2.16 15.45
CA VAL A 13 0.99 -2.84 14.61
C VAL A 13 -0.44 -2.37 14.92
N ASP A 14 -0.72 -2.10 16.19
CA ASP A 14 -2.00 -1.60 16.70
C ASP A 14 -2.31 -0.13 16.32
N GLU A 15 -1.33 0.59 15.78
CA GLU A 15 -1.49 1.92 15.18
C GLU A 15 -1.54 1.87 13.64
N LEU A 16 -1.43 0.69 13.02
CA LEU A 16 -1.51 0.52 11.58
C LEU A 16 -2.94 0.21 11.13
N GLU A 17 -3.34 0.89 10.06
CA GLU A 17 -4.61 0.71 9.39
C GLU A 17 -4.44 0.85 7.88
N VAL A 18 -5.33 0.21 7.13
CA VAL A 18 -5.42 0.31 5.67
C VAL A 18 -6.82 0.80 5.33
N ARG A 19 -6.89 1.80 4.46
CA ARG A 19 -8.14 2.24 3.82
C ARG A 19 -8.22 1.67 2.42
N VAL A 20 -9.32 1.02 2.08
CA VAL A 20 -9.61 0.51 0.72
C VAL A 20 -10.86 1.15 0.15
N GLY A 21 -10.99 1.18 -1.18
CA GLY A 21 -12.10 1.83 -1.87
C GLY A 21 -12.02 3.36 -1.88
N VAL A 22 -10.87 3.94 -1.52
CA VAL A 22 -10.68 5.39 -1.44
C VAL A 22 -10.35 5.97 -2.81
N HIS A 23 -10.97 7.11 -3.13
CA HIS A 23 -10.60 7.95 -4.27
C HIS A 23 -10.04 9.30 -3.81
N ASP A 24 -10.73 9.96 -2.88
CA ASP A 24 -10.31 11.21 -2.23
C ASP A 24 -10.04 10.94 -0.75
N LEU A 25 -8.81 11.20 -0.29
CA LEU A 25 -8.39 10.97 1.09
C LEU A 25 -9.08 11.89 2.09
N ASN A 26 -9.61 13.03 1.62
CA ASN A 26 -10.28 14.03 2.46
C ASN A 26 -11.79 13.82 2.57
N ASN A 27 -12.32 12.78 1.92
CA ASN A 27 -13.74 12.47 1.91
C ASN A 27 -14.00 11.09 2.52
N ASP A 28 -14.95 11.02 3.43
CA ASP A 28 -15.36 9.81 4.13
C ASP A 28 -16.45 9.09 3.32
N GLY A 29 -16.10 8.71 2.08
CA GLY A 29 -17.00 8.08 1.13
C GLY A 29 -17.35 6.62 1.50
N GLU A 30 -17.48 5.77 0.49
CA GLU A 30 -17.74 4.33 0.67
C GLU A 30 -16.44 3.52 0.94
N ASP A 31 -15.51 4.11 1.69
CA ASP A 31 -14.24 3.46 2.02
C ASP A 31 -14.38 2.50 3.20
N GLN A 32 -13.47 1.52 3.26
CA GLN A 32 -13.37 0.59 4.40
C GLN A 32 -12.05 0.83 5.11
N LEU A 33 -12.13 1.19 6.40
CA LEU A 33 -10.98 1.30 7.29
C LEU A 33 -10.77 -0.04 8.02
N VAL A 34 -9.61 -0.65 7.81
CA VAL A 34 -9.31 -2.00 8.33
C VAL A 34 -8.03 -1.98 9.15
N LYS A 35 -8.11 -2.43 10.40
CA LYS A 35 -6.97 -2.56 11.31
C LYS A 35 -6.05 -3.72 10.92
N ILE A 36 -4.78 -3.61 11.30
CA ILE A 36 -3.77 -4.63 11.03
C ILE A 36 -3.52 -5.52 12.25
N ALA A 37 -3.65 -6.83 12.07
CA ALA A 37 -3.36 -7.84 13.08
C ALA A 37 -1.86 -8.20 13.15
N GLY A 38 -1.14 -7.99 12.05
CA GLY A 38 0.28 -8.31 11.97
C GLY A 38 0.92 -7.97 10.65
N VAL A 39 2.25 -7.89 10.67
CA VAL A 39 3.10 -7.61 9.51
C VAL A 39 4.09 -8.76 9.37
N LEU A 40 4.12 -9.39 8.20
CA LEU A 40 5.08 -10.44 7.85
C LEU A 40 6.06 -9.89 6.83
N ILE A 41 7.30 -9.67 7.25
CA ILE A 41 8.35 -9.13 6.40
C ILE A 41 9.16 -10.24 5.78
N HIS A 42 9.61 -9.99 4.56
CA HIS A 42 10.49 -10.92 3.88
C HIS A 42 11.73 -11.21 4.74
N GLU A 43 11.98 -12.49 5.03
CA GLU A 43 13.03 -12.94 5.96
C GLU A 43 14.45 -12.46 5.57
N LYS A 44 14.67 -12.18 4.28
CA LYS A 44 15.93 -11.68 3.72
C LYS A 44 15.98 -10.16 3.52
N TYR A 45 15.00 -9.43 4.03
CA TYR A 45 15.00 -7.97 3.91
C TYR A 45 16.29 -7.38 4.47
N ASN A 46 16.91 -6.49 3.70
CA ASN A 46 18.15 -5.83 4.09
C ASN A 46 17.99 -4.32 3.98
N ALA A 47 17.91 -3.64 5.13
CA ALA A 47 17.66 -2.20 5.20
C ALA A 47 18.81 -1.31 4.69
N THR A 48 20.02 -1.86 4.53
CA THR A 48 21.16 -1.12 3.96
C THR A 48 21.11 -1.07 2.44
N THR A 49 20.59 -2.14 1.82
CA THR A 49 20.58 -2.30 0.36
C THR A 49 19.19 -2.18 -0.26
N ASN A 50 18.14 -2.14 0.56
CA ASN A 50 16.73 -2.28 0.16
C ASN A 50 16.46 -3.57 -0.63
N SER A 51 17.29 -4.60 -0.45
CA SER A 51 17.06 -5.90 -1.08
C SER A 51 15.89 -6.61 -0.39
N HIS A 52 15.03 -7.26 -1.19
CA HIS A 52 13.83 -7.95 -0.72
C HIS A 52 12.84 -7.06 0.03
N ASP A 53 12.65 -5.84 -0.47
CA ASP A 53 11.72 -4.84 0.08
C ASP A 53 10.25 -5.20 -0.21
N ILE A 54 9.71 -6.15 0.56
CA ILE A 54 8.31 -6.60 0.48
C ILE A 54 7.83 -7.13 1.84
N ALA A 55 6.57 -6.88 2.15
CA ALA A 55 5.87 -7.43 3.31
C ALA A 55 4.41 -7.76 3.01
N ILE A 56 3.83 -8.64 3.83
CA ILE A 56 2.40 -8.96 3.84
C ILE A 56 1.78 -8.36 5.10
N LEU A 57 0.72 -7.58 4.92
CA LEU A 57 -0.11 -7.08 6.03
C LEU A 57 -1.29 -8.03 6.23
N LYS A 58 -1.44 -8.54 7.45
CA LYS A 58 -2.60 -9.35 7.83
C LYS A 58 -3.63 -8.43 8.48
N THR A 59 -4.82 -8.34 7.89
CA THR A 59 -5.93 -7.57 8.46
C THR A 59 -6.55 -8.26 9.67
N GLU A 60 -7.09 -7.48 10.62
CA GLU A 60 -7.85 -7.99 11.77
C GLU A 60 -9.17 -8.61 11.35
N SER A 61 -9.82 -8.03 10.34
CA SER A 61 -11.07 -8.51 9.73
C SER A 61 -10.90 -8.70 8.23
N PRO A 62 -11.71 -9.57 7.59
CA PRO A 62 -11.76 -9.64 6.13
C PRO A 62 -12.12 -8.28 5.52
N ILE A 63 -11.50 -7.96 4.38
CA ILE A 63 -11.92 -6.84 3.51
C ILE A 63 -13.13 -7.31 2.71
N GLU A 64 -14.17 -6.48 2.61
CA GLU A 64 -15.36 -6.80 1.82
C GLU A 64 -15.15 -6.40 0.36
N PHE A 65 -15.18 -7.39 -0.53
CA PHE A 65 -15.17 -7.16 -1.97
C PHE A 65 -16.59 -6.83 -2.44
N ASN A 66 -16.82 -5.61 -2.89
CA ASN A 66 -18.14 -5.08 -3.23
C ASN A 66 -18.36 -4.91 -4.73
N LEU A 67 -17.83 -5.84 -5.53
CA LEU A 67 -18.04 -5.89 -6.97
C LEU A 67 -19.53 -5.94 -7.31
N THR A 68 -20.04 -4.88 -7.90
CA THR A 68 -21.39 -4.83 -8.47
C THR A 68 -21.32 -4.87 -10.00
N ASP A 69 -22.36 -5.45 -10.62
CA ASP A 69 -22.49 -5.55 -12.09
C ASP A 69 -22.63 -4.18 -12.78
N ASP A 70 -22.89 -3.12 -12.01
CA ASP A 70 -22.97 -1.74 -12.49
C ASP A 70 -21.64 -0.95 -12.36
N GLU A 71 -20.51 -1.65 -12.15
CA GLU A 71 -19.15 -1.10 -12.04
C GLU A 71 -18.91 -0.12 -10.88
N ARG A 72 -19.86 -0.01 -9.94
CA ARG A 72 -19.72 0.85 -8.76
C ARG A 72 -18.90 0.23 -7.64
N GLY A 73 -18.59 -1.05 -7.73
CA GLY A 73 -17.73 -1.73 -6.75
C GLY A 73 -16.34 -1.12 -6.67
N LEU A 74 -15.94 -0.73 -5.47
CA LEU A 74 -14.72 0.07 -5.20
C LEU A 74 -13.51 -0.79 -4.81
N VAL A 75 -13.72 -2.04 -4.39
CA VAL A 75 -12.66 -2.91 -3.86
C VAL A 75 -12.55 -4.21 -4.66
N ARG A 76 -11.35 -4.49 -5.18
CA ARG A 76 -11.01 -5.68 -5.97
C ARG A 76 -9.64 -6.25 -5.57
N ILE A 77 -9.38 -7.50 -5.95
CA ILE A 77 -8.07 -8.15 -5.79
C ILE A 77 -7.19 -7.82 -7.01
N VAL A 78 -5.89 -7.60 -6.76
CA VAL A 78 -4.87 -7.54 -7.82
C VAL A 78 -4.27 -8.93 -8.05
N TYR A 79 -4.13 -9.32 -9.31
CA TYR A 79 -3.50 -10.59 -9.67
C TYR A 79 -1.98 -10.47 -9.58
N LEU A 80 -1.35 -11.47 -8.97
CA LEU A 80 0.10 -11.59 -8.94
C LEU A 80 0.58 -12.26 -10.24
N PRO A 81 1.77 -11.88 -10.75
CA PRO A 81 2.41 -12.62 -11.82
C PRO A 81 2.72 -14.05 -11.36
N HIS A 82 2.89 -14.96 -12.31
CA HIS A 82 3.42 -16.27 -11.98
C HIS A 82 4.91 -16.16 -11.65
N GLN A 83 5.39 -17.10 -10.85
CA GLN A 83 6.80 -17.15 -10.51
C GLN A 83 7.64 -17.41 -11.76
N GLY A 84 8.59 -16.50 -12.03
CA GLY A 84 9.49 -16.61 -13.17
C GLY A 84 9.02 -15.90 -14.43
N ASP A 85 7.87 -15.21 -14.40
CA ASP A 85 7.45 -14.32 -15.48
C ASP A 85 8.46 -13.17 -15.62
N ASP A 86 9.05 -13.02 -16.81
CA ASP A 86 10.10 -12.05 -17.12
C ASP A 86 9.71 -11.07 -18.24
N ASP A 87 8.48 -11.16 -18.75
CA ASP A 87 7.97 -10.40 -19.88
C ASP A 87 7.24 -9.09 -19.51
N ILE A 88 7.47 -8.63 -18.28
CA ILE A 88 6.86 -7.41 -17.72
C ILE A 88 7.24 -6.12 -18.46
N ASP A 89 8.29 -6.15 -19.27
CA ASP A 89 8.79 -5.03 -20.07
C ASP A 89 8.04 -4.81 -21.40
N LYS A 90 7.14 -5.74 -21.78
CA LYS A 90 6.45 -5.72 -23.08
C LYS A 90 5.12 -4.97 -23.09
N TRP A 91 4.63 -4.56 -21.93
CA TRP A 91 3.29 -3.99 -21.77
C TRP A 91 3.33 -2.60 -21.15
N PRO A 92 2.41 -1.70 -21.53
CA PRO A 92 2.29 -0.41 -20.87
C PRO A 92 1.96 -0.60 -19.38
N LEU A 93 2.72 0.08 -18.52
CA LEU A 93 2.54 0.06 -17.07
C LEU A 93 1.82 1.33 -16.61
N THR A 94 0.90 1.19 -15.67
CA THR A 94 0.30 2.30 -14.94
C THR A 94 0.76 2.27 -13.48
N LEU A 95 1.31 3.39 -13.00
CA LEU A 95 1.64 3.62 -11.60
C LEU A 95 0.59 4.56 -10.99
N ALA A 96 0.06 4.23 -9.82
CA ALA A 96 -0.95 5.03 -9.12
C ALA A 96 -0.60 5.19 -7.63
N GLY A 97 -1.00 6.31 -7.04
CA GLY A 97 -0.86 6.58 -5.60
C GLY A 97 -1.10 8.05 -5.24
N TRP A 98 -1.30 8.32 -3.95
CA TRP A 98 -1.50 9.66 -3.39
C TRP A 98 -0.20 10.29 -2.85
N CYS A 99 0.92 10.01 -3.50
CA CYS A 99 2.22 10.55 -3.08
C CYS A 99 2.34 12.05 -3.36
N ALA A 100 3.28 12.72 -2.67
CA ALA A 100 3.55 14.14 -2.90
C ALA A 100 3.93 14.38 -4.38
N TYR A 101 3.18 15.24 -5.05
CA TYR A 101 3.53 15.70 -6.39
C TYR A 101 4.53 16.86 -6.29
N TYR A 102 5.72 16.67 -6.86
CA TYR A 102 6.72 17.72 -6.95
C TYR A 102 6.78 18.28 -8.36
N ASP A 103 6.36 19.53 -8.56
CA ASP A 103 6.60 20.20 -9.83
C ASP A 103 8.03 20.72 -9.89
N ILE A 104 8.92 19.89 -10.44
CA ILE A 104 10.33 20.22 -10.68
C ILE A 104 10.55 21.49 -11.53
N ARG A 105 9.52 21.97 -12.25
CA ARG A 105 9.59 23.22 -13.04
C ARG A 105 9.31 24.47 -12.21
N SER A 106 8.67 24.30 -11.05
CA SER A 106 8.29 25.42 -10.18
C SER A 106 9.45 25.94 -9.33
N GLY A 107 10.49 25.12 -9.10
CA GLY A 107 11.64 25.47 -8.26
C GLY A 107 11.33 25.71 -6.78
N VAL A 108 10.08 25.47 -6.35
CA VAL A 108 9.62 25.65 -4.97
C VAL A 108 9.42 24.28 -4.34
N GLU A 109 10.20 23.98 -3.29
CA GLU A 109 10.06 22.75 -2.51
C GLU A 109 8.70 22.72 -1.78
N PRO A 110 7.97 21.59 -1.81
CA PRO A 110 6.67 21.49 -1.16
C PRO A 110 6.86 21.56 0.35
N PRO A 111 5.85 22.03 1.10
CA PRO A 111 5.91 22.02 2.55
C PRO A 111 6.14 20.58 3.03
N LYS A 112 7.17 20.41 3.87
CA LYS A 112 7.52 19.11 4.45
C LYS A 112 6.29 18.55 5.18
N PRO A 113 5.96 17.25 5.02
CA PRO A 113 4.90 16.63 5.81
C PRO A 113 5.22 16.84 7.29
N THR A 114 4.32 17.51 8.01
CA THR A 114 4.41 17.60 9.46
C THR A 114 4.08 16.23 10.07
N PRO A 115 4.83 15.78 11.09
CA PRO A 115 4.51 14.57 11.86
C PRO A 115 3.09 14.58 12.44
#